data_AF-A0A3E2JCN1-F1
#
_entry.id   AF-A0A3E2JCN1-F1
#
_cell.length_a   1.000
_cell.length_b   1.000
_cell.length_c   1.000
_cell.angle_alpha   90.00
_cell.angle_beta   90.00
_cell.angle_gamma   90.00
#
_symmetry.space_group_name_H-M   'P 1'
#
loop_
_entity.id
_entity.type
_entity.pdbx_description
1 polymer ?
#
loop_
_entity_poly.entity_id
_entity_poly.type
_entity_poly.pdbx_seq_one_letter_code
_entity_poly.pdbx_strand_id
1 'polypeptide(L)' 'MSITVAGTGYVGLVTGVCLAELGHQVTCIDIQEEKIETLQAGHSPIYEPGLEPLLQNNLSSGRLDFTTDSQSAHK' A
#
# COMPACT_ATOMS: atom_id res chain seq x y z
N MET A 1 5.42 7.63 -12.05
CA MET A 1 6.26 6.41 -12.24
C MET A 1 5.59 5.27 -11.50
N SER A 2 5.72 4.03 -12.00
CA SER A 2 5.26 2.82 -11.30
C SER A 2 6.32 2.35 -10.31
N ILE A 3 5.93 2.08 -9.06
CA ILE A 3 6.83 1.68 -7.98
C ILE A 3 6.25 0.47 -7.25
N THR A 4 7.07 -0.56 -7.09
CA THR A 4 6.74 -1.70 -6.23
C THR A 4 7.42 -1.54 -4.88
N VAL A 5 6.68 -1.71 -3.78
CA VAL A 5 7.24 -1.74 -2.43
C VAL A 5 7.03 -3.13 -1.83
N ALA A 6 8.13 -3.83 -1.52
CA ALA A 6 8.08 -5.15 -0.91
C ALA A 6 8.11 -5.07 0.62
N GLY A 7 7.06 -5.60 1.25
CA GLY A 7 6.77 -5.58 2.67
C GLY A 7 5.78 -4.46 3.05
N THR A 8 4.76 -4.81 3.83
CA THR A 8 3.78 -3.86 4.39
C THR A 8 3.89 -3.76 5.92
N GLY A 9 5.12 -3.84 6.43
CA GLY A 9 5.45 -3.40 7.79
C GLY A 9 5.51 -1.87 7.88
N TYR A 10 5.93 -1.34 9.03
CA TYR A 10 6.01 0.11 9.26
C TYR A 10 6.70 0.88 8.13
N VAL A 11 7.94 0.49 7.80
CA VAL A 11 8.75 1.19 6.80
C VAL A 11 8.11 1.10 5.41
N GLY A 12 7.74 -0.11 4.98
CA GLY A 12 7.22 -0.33 3.64
C GLY A 12 5.84 0.30 3.42
N LEU A 13 4.93 0.16 4.37
CA LEU A 13 3.58 0.71 4.25
C LEU A 13 3.60 2.24 4.21
N VAL A 14 4.28 2.89 5.17
CA VAL A 14 4.37 4.36 5.21
C VAL A 14 5.05 4.88 3.94
N THR A 15 6.14 4.25 3.50
CA THR A 15 6.82 4.63 2.26
C THR A 15 5.90 4.50 1.05
N GLY A 16 5.18 3.38 0.92
CA GLY A 16 4.26 3.14 -0.20
C GLY A 16 3.13 4.17 -0.26
N VAL A 17 2.49 4.46 0.88
CA VAL A 17 1.42 5.47 0.97
C VAL A 17 1.95 6.86 0.64
N CYS A 18 3.10 7.26 1.19
CA CYS A 18 3.70 8.57 0.89
C CYS A 18 4.09 8.72 -0.59
N LEU A 19 4.61 7.66 -1.22
CA LEU A 19 4.92 7.70 -2.66
C LEU A 19 3.64 7.81 -3.50
N ALA A 20 2.56 7.13 -3.11
CA ALA A 20 1.26 7.27 -3.79
C ALA A 20 0.69 8.69 -3.63
N GLU A 21 0.84 9.28 -2.44
CA GLU A 21 0.43 10.67 -2.14
C GLU A 21 1.21 11.69 -2.98
N LEU A 22 2.49 11.43 -3.25
CA LEU A 22 3.32 12.23 -4.17
C LEU A 22 2.94 12.05 -5.65
N GLY A 23 1.94 11.22 -5.97
CA GLY A 23 1.40 11.05 -7.31
C GLY A 23 1.98 9.87 -8.09
N HIS A 24 2.73 8.97 -7.45
CA HIS A 24 3.22 7.75 -8.08
C HIS A 24 2.13 6.67 -8.12
N GLN A 25 2.26 5.75 -9.08
CA GLN A 25 1.47 4.51 -9.08
C GLN A 25 2.24 3.50 -8.23
N VAL A 26 1.66 3.06 -7.12
CA VAL A 26 2.35 2.21 -6.13
C VAL A 26 1.59 0.92 -5.93
N THR A 27 2.31 -0.20 -6.02
CA THR A 27 1.81 -1.51 -5.60
C THR A 27 2.66 -2.03 -4.46
N CYS A 28 2.03 -2.24 -3.30
CA CYS A 28 2.67 -2.83 -2.15
C CYS A 28 2.43 -4.35 -2.13
N ILE A 29 3.48 -5.13 -1.87
CA ILE A 29 3.39 -6.59 -1.78
C ILE A 29 3.80 -7.10 -0.40
N ASP A 30 3.04 -8.03 0.16
CA ASP A 30 3.38 -8.78 1.37
C ASP A 30 3.00 -10.25 1.22
N ILE A 31 3.54 -11.13 2.05
CA ILE A 31 3.23 -12.57 2.02
C ILE A 31 2.02 -12.93 2.89
N GLN A 32 1.56 -12.00 3.74
CA GLN A 32 0.45 -12.22 4.67
C GLN A 32 -0.88 -11.77 4.05
N GLU A 33 -1.68 -12.72 3.58
CA GLU A 33 -2.98 -12.49 2.95
C GLU A 33 -3.92 -11.64 3.83
N GLU A 34 -4.07 -11.97 5.12
CA GLU A 34 -4.93 -11.24 6.05
C GLU A 34 -4.56 -9.74 6.16
N LYS A 35 -3.26 -9.41 6.08
CA LYS A 35 -2.80 -8.02 6.09
C LYS A 35 -3.17 -7.31 4.81
N ILE A 36 -3.02 -7.99 3.66
CA ILE A 36 -3.37 -7.43 2.36
C ILE A 36 -4.87 -7.18 2.27
N GLU A 37 -5.72 -8.11 2.74
CA GLU A 37 -7.17 -7.91 2.80
C GLU A 37 -7.54 -6.70 3.67
N THR A 38 -6.91 -6.56 4.84
CA THR A 38 -7.10 -5.41 5.74
C THR A 38 -6.73 -4.08 5.05
N LEU A 39 -5.58 -4.07 4.37
CA LEU A 39 -5.08 -2.90 3.63
C LEU A 39 -5.98 -2.54 2.45
N GLN A 40 -6.43 -3.53 1.67
CA GLN A 40 -7.37 -3.33 0.57
C GLN A 40 -8.74 -2.83 1.05
N ALA A 41 -9.16 -3.20 2.26
CA ALA A 41 -10.35 -2.66 2.90
C ALA A 41 -10.19 -1.21 3.41
N GLY A 42 -8.99 -0.62 3.29
CA GLY A 42 -8.73 0.75 3.71
C GLY A 42 -8.33 0.90 5.18
N HIS A 43 -7.92 -0.18 5.85
CA HIS A 43 -7.50 -0.18 7.25
C HIS A 43 -6.01 -0.44 7.41
N SER A 44 -5.36 0.27 8.33
CA SER A 44 -3.95 0.07 8.60
C SER A 44 -3.74 -1.05 9.64
N PRO A 45 -2.91 -2.08 9.38
CA PRO A 45 -2.56 -3.10 10.37
C PRO A 45 -1.57 -2.59 11.43
N ILE A 46 -1.12 -1.34 11.34
CA ILE A 46 -0.22 -0.67 12.28
C ILE A 46 -0.81 0.68 12.69
N TYR A 47 -0.47 1.14 13.90
CA TYR A 47 -0.78 2.49 14.32
C TYR A 47 0.30 3.46 13.83
N GLU A 48 -0.09 4.40 12.97
CA GLU A 48 0.72 5.56 12.59
C GLU A 48 -0.18 6.79 12.42
N PRO A 49 0.06 7.91 13.13
CA PRO A 49 -0.80 9.08 13.07
C PRO A 49 -0.97 9.62 11.63
N GLY A 50 -2.22 9.69 11.16
CA GLY A 50 -2.56 10.25 9.85
C GLY A 50 -2.39 9.29 8.66
N LEU A 51 -1.92 8.06 8.88
CA LEU A 51 -1.70 7.09 7.80
C LEU A 51 -3.01 6.61 7.14
N GLU A 52 -4.01 6.23 7.94
CA GLU A 52 -5.24 5.61 7.43
C GLU A 52 -6.04 6.51 6.47
N PRO A 53 -6.21 7.82 6.75
CA PRO A 53 -6.80 8.74 5.77
C PRO A 53 -6.02 8.82 4.45
N LEU A 54 -4.69 8.88 4.50
CA LEU A 54 -3.85 8.93 3.29
C LEU A 54 -3.94 7.63 2.49
N LEU A 55 -3.95 6.50 3.19
CA LEU A 55 -4.13 5.17 2.60
C LEU A 55 -5.48 5.08 1.87
N GLN A 56 -6.57 5.46 2.53
CA GLN A 56 -7.93 5.44 1.95
C GLN A 56 -8.06 6.37 0.73
N ASN A 57 -7.49 7.57 0.81
CA ASN A 57 -7.48 8.51 -0.30
C ASN A 57 -6.71 7.96 -1.50
N ASN A 58 -5.55 7.34 -1.28
CA ASN A 58 -4.73 6.83 -2.38
C ASN A 58 -5.31 5.55 -2.99
N LEU A 59 -5.95 4.67 -2.19
CA LEU A 59 -6.74 3.54 -2.68
C LEU A 59 -7.89 4.00 -3.56
N SER A 60 -8.72 4.93 -3.08
CA SER A 60 -9.87 5.44 -3.83
C SER A 60 -9.48 6.18 -5.11
N SER A 61 -8.30 6.81 -5.12
CA SER A 61 -7.74 7.44 -6.33
C SER A 61 -7.14 6.45 -7.33
N GLY A 62 -7.02 5.17 -6.97
CA GLY A 62 -6.41 4.13 -7.79
C GLY A 62 -4.89 4.21 -7.91
N ARG A 63 -4.22 5.09 -7.13
CA ARG A 63 -2.75 5.23 -7.13
C ARG A 63 -2.03 4.24 -6.23
N LEU A 64 -2.74 3.65 -5.27
CA LEU A 64 -2.21 2.65 -4.34
C LEU A 64 -2.97 1.35 -4.52
N ASP A 65 -2.24 0.24 -4.57
CA ASP A 65 -2.79 -1.11 -4.60
C ASP A 65 -1.95 -2.05 -3.72
N PHE A 66 -2.55 -3.16 -3.30
CA PHE A 66 -1.93 -4.17 -2.45
C PHE A 66 -2.14 -5.56 -3.03
N THR A 67 -1.13 -6.42 -2.98
CA THR A 67 -1.20 -7.78 -3.53
C THR A 67 -0.31 -8.75 -2.74
N THR A 68 -0.60 -10.04 -2.82
CA THR A 68 0.32 -11.11 -2.41
C THR A 68 1.08 -11.72 -3.60
N ASP A 69 0.65 -11.42 -4.83
CA ASP A 69 1.25 -11.96 -6.05
C ASP A 69 2.38 -11.06 -6.56
N SER A 70 3.61 -11.57 -6.48
CA SER A 70 4.81 -10.89 -6.97
C SER A 70 4.81 -10.67 -8.47
N GLN A 71 4.14 -11.51 -9.25
CA GLN A 71 4.05 -11.31 -10.70
C GLN A 71 3.15 -10.13 -11.04
N SER A 72 2.03 -9.97 -10.33
CA SER A 72 1.13 -8.82 -10.49
C SER A 72 1.80 -7.49 -10.12
N ALA A 73 2.75 -7.50 -9.19
CA ALA A 73 3.35 -6.31 -8.60
C ALA A 73 4.45 -5.64 -9.44
N HIS A 74 5.03 -6.32 -10.44
CA HIS A 74 6.18 -5.87 -11.24
C HIS A 74 5.82 -5.43 -12.68
N LYS A 75 4.59 -4.98 -12.90
CA LYS A 75 4.10 -4.50 -14.21
C LYS A 75 4.43 -3.03 -14.45
#